data_AF-A0A966B1U6-F1
#
_entry.id   AF-A0A966B1U6-F1
#
_cell.length_a   1.000
_cell.length_b   1.000
_cell.length_c   1.000
_cell.angle_alpha   90.00
_cell.angle_beta   90.00
_cell.angle_gamma   90.00
#
_symmetry.space_group_name_H-M   'P 1'
#
loop_
_entity.id
_entity.type
_entity.pdbx_description
1 polymer ?
#
loop_
_entity_poly.entity_id
_entity_poly.type
_entity_poly.pdbx_seq_one_letter_code
_entity_poly.pdbx_strand_id
1 'polypeptide(L)' 'ACSSGSACSRGEPSHVLMALGRSRQEAEASLRLSLGSSSSEHDIDQAVEAINDVIHQLRHKA' A
#
# COMPACT_ATOMS: atom_id res chain seq x y z
N ALA A 1 10.87 -0.25 4.04
CA ALA A 1 10.68 -0.80 2.67
C ALA A 1 9.22 -0.64 2.27
N CYS A 2 8.92 -0.20 1.05
CA CYS A 2 7.56 -0.02 0.53
C CYS A 2 7.31 -1.05 -0.59
N SER A 3 6.21 -1.81 -0.51
CA SER A 3 5.82 -2.80 -1.51
C SER A 3 4.36 -2.59 -1.91
N SER A 4 4.13 -2.33 -3.19
CA SER A 4 2.78 -2.30 -3.78
C SER A 4 2.34 -3.74 -4.00
N GLY A 5 1.53 -4.27 -3.08
CA GLY A 5 1.22 -5.70 -2.98
C GLY A 5 2.36 -6.51 -2.36
N SER A 6 2.03 -7.56 -1.60
CA SER A 6 3.00 -8.51 -1.01
C SER A 6 3.79 -9.33 -2.05
N ALA A 7 3.63 -9.02 -3.34
CA ALA A 7 4.25 -9.69 -4.46
C ALA A 7 5.11 -8.65 -5.19
N CYS A 8 6.41 -8.67 -4.95
CA CYS A 8 7.40 -7.98 -5.80
C CYS A 8 7.45 -8.58 -7.24
N SER A 9 6.36 -9.17 -7.74
CA SER A 9 6.37 -10.05 -8.90
C SER A 9 5.17 -9.79 -9.81
N ARG A 10 5.44 -9.20 -10.98
CA ARG A 10 4.70 -9.43 -12.23
C ARG A 10 3.24 -8.93 -12.33
N GLY A 11 2.74 -8.12 -11.39
CA GLY A 11 1.43 -7.49 -11.52
C GLY A 11 0.23 -8.36 -11.16
N GLU A 12 0.45 -9.53 -10.52
CA GLU A 12 -0.65 -10.34 -10.00
C GLU A 12 -1.03 -9.93 -8.56
N PRO A 13 -2.32 -9.98 -8.19
CA PRO A 13 -2.80 -9.65 -6.86
C PRO A 13 -2.22 -10.57 -5.78
N SER A 14 -2.20 -10.09 -4.54
CA SER A 14 -1.72 -10.88 -3.41
C SER A 14 -2.57 -12.14 -3.19
N HIS A 15 -1.97 -13.32 -3.43
CA HIS A 15 -2.57 -14.61 -3.08
C HIS A 15 -2.94 -14.72 -1.59
N VAL A 16 -2.20 -14.03 -0.70
CA VAL A 16 -2.51 -14.01 0.74
C VAL A 16 -3.79 -13.22 1.01
N LEU A 17 -3.94 -12.03 0.42
CA LEU A 17 -5.17 -11.24 0.59
C LEU A 17 -6.39 -11.96 0.00
N MET A 18 -6.22 -12.63 -1.16
CA MET A 18 -7.27 -13.46 -1.75
C MET A 18 -7.65 -14.64 -0.83
N ALA A 19 -6.67 -15.32 -0.22
CA ALA A 19 -6.92 -16.39 0.74
C ALA A 19 -7.62 -15.89 2.03
N LEU A 20 -7.42 -14.63 2.40
CA LEU A 20 -8.15 -13.94 3.48
C LEU A 20 -9.56 -13.46 3.06
N GLY A 21 -10.02 -13.83 1.86
CA GLY A 21 -11.34 -13.50 1.35
C GLY A 21 -11.48 -12.07 0.82
N ARG A 22 -10.38 -11.35 0.58
CA ARG A 22 -10.44 -10.07 -0.15
C ARG A 22 -10.70 -10.33 -1.63
N SER A 23 -11.47 -9.45 -2.24
CA SER A 23 -11.65 -9.44 -3.70
C SER A 23 -10.33 -9.17 -4.42
N ARG A 24 -10.28 -9.51 -5.72
CA ARG A 24 -9.14 -9.18 -6.59
C ARG A 24 -8.86 -7.67 -6.58
N GLN A 25 -9.89 -6.84 -6.68
CA GLN A 25 -9.76 -5.39 -6.69
C GLN A 25 -9.19 -4.86 -5.37
N GLU A 26 -9.67 -5.36 -4.22
CA GLU A 26 -9.09 -4.99 -2.91
C GLU A 26 -7.63 -5.43 -2.78
N ALA A 27 -7.30 -6.63 -3.27
CA ALA A 27 -5.94 -7.16 -3.24
C ALA A 27 -4.98 -6.36 -4.15
N GLU A 28 -5.45 -5.86 -5.30
CA GLU A 28 -4.69 -4.99 -6.20
C GLU A 28 -4.54 -3.57 -5.63
N ALA A 29 -5.54 -3.06 -4.91
CA ALA A 29 -5.53 -1.73 -4.29
C ALA A 29 -4.85 -1.68 -2.91
N SER A 30 -4.11 -2.73 -2.52
CA SER A 30 -3.48 -2.84 -1.20
C SER A 30 -2.01 -2.43 -1.19
N LEU A 31 -1.63 -1.60 -0.21
CA LEU A 31 -0.25 -1.13 0.02
C LEU A 31 0.30 -1.70 1.34
N ARG A 32 1.54 -2.20 1.35
CA ARG A 32 2.23 -2.63 2.58
C ARG A 32 3.48 -1.80 2.82
N LEU A 33 3.50 -1.10 3.95
CA LEU A 33 4.67 -0.43 4.49
C LEU A 33 5.24 -1.24 5.65
N SER A 34 6.55 -1.50 5.62
CA SER A 34 7.25 -2.16 6.73
C SER A 34 8.26 -1.20 7.34
N LEU A 35 8.10 -0.97 8.64
CA LEU A 35 8.98 -0.17 9.47
C LEU A 35 10.16 -1.01 9.97
N GLY A 36 11.27 -0.35 10.26
CA GLY A 36 12.47 -0.96 10.83
C GLY A 36 12.95 -0.20 12.06
N SER A 37 14.04 -0.67 12.66
CA SER A 37 14.64 -0.03 13.85
C SER A 37 15.11 1.41 13.62
N SER A 38 15.27 1.82 12.36
CA SER A 38 15.66 3.17 11.97
C SER A 38 14.48 4.07 11.60
N SER A 39 13.24 3.55 11.62
CA SER A 39 12.05 4.35 11.34
C SER A 39 11.75 5.29 12.50
N SER A 40 11.57 6.57 12.20
CA SER A 40 11.19 7.60 13.16
C SER A 40 9.71 7.97 13.04
N GLU A 41 9.18 8.64 14.07
CA GLU A 41 7.82 9.20 14.04
C GLU A 41 7.66 10.20 12.89
N HIS A 42 8.68 11.01 12.63
CA HIS A 42 8.71 11.95 11.51
C HIS A 42 8.59 11.26 10.14
N ASP A 43 9.17 10.06 9.98
CA ASP A 43 9.01 9.29 8.74
C ASP A 43 7.57 8.80 8.56
N ILE A 44 6.90 8.45 9.67
CA ILE A 44 5.50 8.00 9.66
C ILE A 44 4.58 9.16 9.30
N ASP A 45 4.78 10.33 9.92
CA ASP A 45 3.99 11.53 9.64
C ASP A 45 4.07 11.93 8.16
N GLN A 46 5.29 11.95 7.60
CA GLN A 46 5.50 12.23 6.18
C GLN A 46 4.84 11.18 5.28
N ALA A 47 4.91 9.90 5.65
CA ALA A 47 4.28 8.85 4.87
C ALA A 47 2.74 8.99 4.86
N VAL A 48 2.14 9.35 6.00
CA VAL A 48 0.69 9.58 6.11
C VAL A 48 0.25 10.76 5.24
N GLU A 49 0.96 11.89 5.33
CA GLU A 49 0.66 13.08 4.52
C GLU A 49 0.74 12.77 3.03
N ALA A 50 1.86 12.18 2.58
CA ALA A 50 2.06 11.85 1.18
C ALA A 50 1.03 10.85 0.63
N ILE A 51 0.65 9.83 1.43
CA ILE A 51 -0.37 8.85 1.01
C ILE A 51 -1.73 9.53 0.85
N ASN A 52 -2.12 10.39 1.80
CA ASN A 52 -3.39 11.10 1.74
C ASN A 52 -3.47 11.99 0.51
N ASP A 53 -2.41 12.77 0.23
CA ASP A 53 -2.35 13.63 -0.94
C ASP A 53 -2.51 12.86 -2.24
N VAL A 54 -1.81 11.73 -2.39
CA VAL A 54 -1.92 10.89 -3.58
C VAL A 54 -3.32 10.29 -3.71
N ILE A 55 -3.92 9.80 -2.62
CA ILE A 55 -5.29 9.26 -2.63
C ILE A 55 -6.30 10.34 -3.05
N HIS A 56 -6.17 11.56 -2.52
CA HIS A 56 -7.02 12.68 -2.90
C HIS A 56 -6.89 12.98 -4.40
N GLN A 57 -5.67 13.08 -4.92
CA GLN A 57 -5.44 13.32 -6.35
C GLN A 57 -6.02 12.22 -7.24
N LEU A 58 -5.85 10.95 -6.87
CA LEU A 58 -6.36 9.81 -7.64
C LEU A 58 -7.89 9.76 -7.65
N ARG A 59 -8.53 10.07 -6.53
CA ARG A 59 -10.00 10.09 -6.42
C ARG A 59 -10.65 11.28 -7.14
N HIS A 60 -9.97 12.40 -7.25
CA HIS A 60 -10.47 13.58 -7.97
C HIS A 60 -10.21 13.55 -9.48
N LYS A 61 -9.31 12.68 -9.96
CA LYS A 61 -9.07 12.46 -11.40
C LYS A 61 -10.01 11.42 -12.02
N ALA A 62 -10.85 10.76 -11.23
CA ALA A 62 -11.82 9.75 -11.65
C ALA A 62 -13.19 10.37 -11.94
#